data_AF-A0A1H9G554-F1
#
_entry.id   AF-A0A1H9G554-F1
#
_cell.length_a   1.000
_cell.length_b   1.000
_cell.length_c   1.000
_cell.angle_alpha   90.00
_cell.angle_beta   90.00
_cell.angle_gamma   90.00
#
_symmetry.space_group_name_H-M   'P 1'
#
loop_
_entity.id
_entity.type
_entity.pdbx_description
1 polymer ?
#
loop_
_entity_poly.entity_id
_entity_poly.type
_entity_poly.pdbx_seq_one_letter_code
_entity_poly.pdbx_strand_id
1 'polypeptide(L)'
;MKNLKPMTDEELREFIAQKMAENKAKALARASKKITPEQGLYIKYRLKCMGTSSADIAFEVGCSKQNVCNVLSGKSHSQRIERAVASRLGYKSWNDMVTELREKAA
;
A
#
# COMPACT_ATOMS: atom_id res chain seq x y z
N MET A 1 -39.80 13.64 23.02
CA MET A 1 -39.19 13.73 21.67
C MET A 1 -37.97 14.63 21.78
N LYS A 2 -36.76 14.17 21.43
CA LYS A 2 -35.56 15.02 21.49
C LYS A 2 -35.65 16.03 20.35
N ASN A 3 -35.75 17.31 20.67
CA ASN A 3 -35.60 18.40 19.71
C ASN A 3 -34.16 18.35 19.15
N LEU A 4 -33.98 17.72 18.00
CA LEU A 4 -32.78 17.88 17.21
C LEU A 4 -32.85 19.29 16.64
N LYS A 5 -32.06 20.21 17.24
CA LYS A 5 -31.83 21.52 16.64
C LYS A 5 -31.33 21.25 15.22
N PRO A 6 -32.02 21.75 14.17
CA PRO A 6 -31.52 21.58 12.81
C PRO A 6 -30.14 22.24 12.75
N MET A 7 -29.15 21.45 12.33
CA MET A 7 -27.78 21.91 12.15
C MET A 7 -27.80 23.09 11.17
N THR A 8 -27.13 24.18 11.51
CA THR A 8 -27.06 25.35 10.62
C THR A 8 -26.26 25.00 9.36
N ASP A 9 -26.45 25.74 8.28
CA ASP A 9 -25.69 25.53 7.03
C ASP A 9 -24.17 25.64 7.26
N GLU A 10 -23.75 26.46 8.23
CA GLU A 10 -22.35 26.63 8.63
C GLU A 10 -21.83 25.40 9.38
N GLU A 11 -22.56 24.92 10.39
CA GLU A 11 -22.24 23.68 11.11
C GLU A 11 -22.22 22.46 10.17
N LEU A 12 -23.09 22.43 9.14
CA LEU A 12 -23.09 21.38 8.11
C LEU A 12 -21.84 21.42 7.24
N ARG A 13 -21.39 22.60 6.83
CA ARG A 13 -20.16 22.77 6.04
C ARG A 13 -18.94 22.36 6.85
N GLU A 14 -18.86 22.74 8.12
CA GLU A 14 -17.76 22.36 9.02
C GLU A 14 -17.72 20.84 9.24
N PHE A 15 -18.86 20.21 9.51
CA PHE A 15 -18.95 18.76 9.66
C PHE A 15 -18.50 18.02 8.38
N ILE A 16 -18.95 18.47 7.21
CA ILE A 16 -18.53 17.90 5.93
C ILE A 16 -17.02 18.09 5.73
N ALA A 17 -16.49 19.28 5.98
CA ALA A 17 -15.06 19.58 5.85
C ALA A 17 -14.22 18.68 6.79
N GLN A 18 -14.65 18.51 8.03
CA GLN A 18 -14.01 17.62 9.00
C GLN A 18 -14.02 16.17 8.51
N LYS A 19 -15.17 15.66 8.04
CA LYS A 19 -15.27 14.29 7.49
C LYS A 19 -14.40 14.08 6.27
N MET A 20 -14.32 15.08 5.38
CA MET A 20 -13.45 15.05 4.21
C MET A 20 -11.96 15.03 4.62
N ALA A 21 -11.57 15.84 5.60
CA ALA A 21 -10.21 15.85 6.14
C ALA A 21 -9.83 14.51 6.79
N GLU A 22 -10.72 13.93 7.61
CA GLU A 22 -10.55 12.60 8.21
C GLU A 22 -10.36 11.52 7.14
N ASN A 23 -11.19 11.52 6.11
CA ASN A 23 -11.11 10.55 5.02
C ASN A 23 -9.82 10.72 4.21
N LYS A 24 -9.39 11.96 3.96
CA LYS A 24 -8.12 12.25 3.29
C LYS A 24 -6.93 11.76 4.12
N ALA A 25 -6.92 11.99 5.42
CA ALA A 25 -5.88 11.51 6.33
C ALA A 25 -5.81 9.97 6.34
N LYS A 26 -6.97 9.30 6.41
CA LYS A 26 -7.05 7.83 6.31
C LYS A 26 -6.56 7.31 4.96
N ALA A 27 -6.87 7.99 3.87
CA ALA A 27 -6.41 7.62 2.54
C ALA A 27 -4.88 7.75 2.41
N LEU A 28 -4.31 8.86 2.91
CA LEU A 28 -2.86 9.07 2.93
C LEU A 28 -2.15 8.01 3.78
N ALA A 29 -2.69 7.66 4.95
CA ALA A 29 -2.13 6.62 5.81
C ALA A 29 -2.14 5.22 5.17
N ARG A 30 -3.12 4.95 4.28
CA ARG A 30 -3.26 3.69 3.54
C ARG A 30 -2.48 3.67 2.23
N ALA A 31 -1.90 4.80 1.81
CA ALA A 31 -1.15 4.88 0.57
C ALA A 31 0.11 4.01 0.67
N SER A 32 0.38 3.24 -0.38
CA SER A 32 1.56 2.39 -0.46
C SER A 32 2.82 3.23 -0.64
N LYS A 33 3.86 2.94 0.14
CA LYS A 33 5.17 3.57 -0.01
C LYS A 33 5.76 3.20 -1.37
N LYS A 34 6.17 4.21 -2.13
CA LYS A 34 6.93 4.03 -3.37
C LYS A 34 8.28 3.39 -3.09
N ILE A 35 8.72 2.54 -4.01
CA ILE A 35 10.06 1.95 -3.99
C ILE A 35 10.89 2.48 -5.14
N THR A 36 12.20 2.52 -4.97
CA THR A 36 13.14 2.77 -6.07
C THR A 36 13.36 1.48 -6.88
N PRO A 37 13.90 1.56 -8.11
CA PRO A 37 14.28 0.37 -8.87
C PRO A 37 15.24 -0.55 -8.12
N GLU A 38 16.20 0.00 -7.37
CA GLU A 38 17.21 -0.74 -6.60
C GLU A 38 16.56 -1.50 -5.44
N GLN A 39 15.66 -0.84 -4.70
CA GLN A 39 14.84 -1.50 -3.68
C GLN A 39 14.02 -2.64 -4.29
N GLY A 40 13.47 -2.42 -5.48
CA GLY A 40 12.78 -3.43 -6.27
C GLY A 40 13.64 -4.65 -6.63
N LEU A 41 14.89 -4.44 -7.06
CA LEU A 41 15.85 -5.51 -7.33
C LEU A 41 16.18 -6.31 -6.07
N TYR A 42 16.37 -5.62 -4.93
CA TYR A 42 16.62 -6.29 -3.66
C TYR A 42 15.43 -7.12 -3.18
N ILE A 43 14.19 -6.61 -3.32
CA ILE A 43 12.97 -7.38 -3.03
C ILE A 43 12.91 -8.64 -3.91
N LYS A 44 13.20 -8.52 -5.22
CA LYS A 44 13.25 -9.68 -6.12
C LYS A 44 14.31 -10.70 -5.70
N TYR A 45 15.48 -10.24 -5.28
CA TYR A 45 16.52 -11.11 -4.74
C TYR A 45 16.04 -11.87 -3.50
N ARG A 46 15.43 -11.17 -2.54
CA ARG A 46 14.87 -11.78 -1.32
C ARG A 46 13.80 -12.84 -1.63
N LEU A 47 12.89 -12.54 -2.57
CA LEU A 47 11.88 -13.51 -3.04
C LEU A 47 12.54 -14.74 -3.67
N LYS A 48 13.59 -14.54 -4.48
CA LYS A 48 14.35 -15.64 -5.08
C LYS A 48 15.03 -16.51 -4.03
N CYS A 49 15.60 -15.93 -2.97
CA CYS A 49 16.17 -16.69 -1.85
C CYS A 49 15.13 -17.58 -1.13
N MET A 50 13.86 -17.21 -1.20
CA MET A 50 12.73 -18.01 -0.69
C MET A 50 12.14 -18.97 -1.73
N GLY A 51 12.76 -19.10 -2.90
CA GLY A 51 12.24 -19.92 -4.00
C GLY A 51 10.95 -19.39 -4.62
N THR A 52 10.60 -18.11 -4.39
CA THR A 52 9.38 -17.49 -4.94
C THR A 52 9.73 -16.64 -6.17
N SER A 53 9.06 -16.91 -7.28
CA SER A 53 9.18 -16.16 -8.53
C SER A 53 8.05 -15.13 -8.69
N SER A 54 8.24 -14.16 -9.59
CA SER A 54 7.17 -13.24 -9.97
C SER A 54 5.99 -13.94 -10.67
N ALA A 55 6.21 -15.13 -11.24
CA ALA A 55 5.13 -15.91 -11.84
C ALA A 55 4.25 -16.54 -10.75
N ASP A 56 4.84 -17.00 -9.65
CA ASP A 56 4.10 -17.58 -8.52
C ASP A 56 3.18 -16.54 -7.87
N ILE A 57 3.71 -15.33 -7.66
CA ILE A 57 2.92 -14.19 -7.15
C ILE A 57 1.81 -13.81 -8.13
N ALA A 58 2.12 -13.79 -9.43
CA ALA A 58 1.13 -13.46 -10.46
C ALA A 58 -0.01 -14.48 -10.50
N PHE A 59 0.32 -15.77 -10.35
CA PHE A 59 -0.66 -16.85 -10.26
C PHE A 59 -1.52 -16.72 -8.99
N GLU A 60 -0.90 -16.54 -7.82
CA GLU A 60 -1.59 -16.36 -6.53
C GLU A 60 -2.58 -15.19 -6.58
N VAL A 61 -2.16 -14.07 -7.17
CA VAL A 61 -2.99 -12.87 -7.24
C VAL A 61 -3.95 -12.92 -8.42
N GLY A 62 -3.80 -13.80 -9.40
CA GLY A 62 -4.61 -13.81 -10.62
C GLY A 62 -4.35 -12.59 -11.52
N CYS A 63 -3.09 -12.30 -11.82
CA CYS A 63 -2.68 -11.24 -12.74
C CYS A 63 -1.54 -11.68 -13.67
N SER A 64 -1.11 -10.80 -14.58
CA SER A 64 0.06 -11.07 -15.42
C SER A 64 1.37 -10.93 -14.63
N LYS A 65 2.39 -11.71 -15.01
CA LYS A 65 3.76 -11.55 -14.51
C LYS A 65 4.28 -10.12 -14.72
N GLN A 66 3.91 -9.49 -15.83
CA GLN A 66 4.33 -8.12 -16.14
C GLN A 66 3.82 -7.11 -15.11
N ASN A 67 2.60 -7.29 -14.60
CA ASN A 67 2.06 -6.42 -13.55
C ASN A 67 2.88 -6.53 -12.26
N VAL A 68 3.30 -7.74 -11.88
CA VAL A 68 4.18 -7.95 -10.74
C VAL A 68 5.54 -7.28 -10.97
N CYS A 69 6.12 -7.43 -12.16
CA CYS A 69 7.37 -6.75 -12.52
C CYS A 69 7.27 -5.22 -12.47
N ASN A 70 6.14 -4.64 -12.92
CA ASN A 70 5.91 -3.20 -12.89
C ASN A 70 5.81 -2.68 -11.44
N VAL A 71 5.13 -3.40 -10.55
CA VAL A 71 5.08 -3.07 -9.12
C VAL A 71 6.46 -3.16 -8.48
N LEU A 72 7.15 -4.29 -8.70
CA LEU A 72 8.50 -4.52 -8.16
C LEU A 72 9.59 -3.66 -8.81
N SER A 73 9.26 -2.83 -9.82
CA SER A 73 10.19 -1.83 -10.38
C SER A 73 9.78 -0.40 -10.01
N GLY A 74 8.75 -0.24 -9.18
CA GLY A 74 8.23 1.07 -8.78
C GLY A 74 7.45 1.81 -9.87
N LYS A 75 7.18 1.18 -11.02
CA LYS A 75 6.47 1.79 -12.15
C LYS A 75 4.96 1.89 -11.91
N SER A 76 4.41 0.98 -11.11
CA SER A 76 2.99 0.96 -10.79
C SER A 76 2.74 0.54 -9.35
N HIS A 77 1.50 0.73 -8.90
CA HIS A 77 1.02 0.31 -7.59
C HIS A 77 -0.10 -0.71 -7.74
N SER A 78 -0.10 -1.69 -6.85
CA SER A 78 -1.21 -2.64 -6.72
C SER A 78 -1.19 -3.21 -5.32
N GLN A 79 -2.15 -2.79 -4.49
CA GLN A 79 -2.25 -3.24 -3.09
C GLN A 79 -2.33 -4.77 -2.97
N ARG A 80 -2.93 -5.45 -3.96
CA ARG A 80 -3.00 -6.92 -4.01
C ARG A 80 -1.61 -7.54 -4.17
N ILE A 81 -0.84 -7.05 -5.14
CA ILE A 81 0.52 -7.54 -5.42
C ILE A 81 1.44 -7.18 -4.25
N GLU A 82 1.39 -5.93 -3.79
CA GLU A 82 2.18 -5.42 -2.66
C GLU A 82 1.93 -6.23 -1.38
N ARG A 83 0.67 -6.56 -1.08
CA ARG A 83 0.31 -7.42 0.06
C ARG A 83 0.86 -8.84 -0.11
N ALA A 84 0.70 -9.44 -1.29
CA ALA A 84 1.22 -10.79 -1.54
C ALA A 84 2.75 -10.84 -1.37
N VAL A 85 3.46 -9.87 -1.93
CA VAL A 85 4.93 -9.75 -1.78
C VAL A 85 5.33 -9.59 -0.30
N ALA A 86 4.69 -8.66 0.41
CA ALA A 86 4.99 -8.41 1.82
C ALA A 86 4.75 -9.67 2.68
N SER A 87 3.61 -10.33 2.47
CA SER A 87 3.24 -11.57 3.17
C SER A 87 4.26 -12.68 2.91
N ARG A 88 4.65 -12.89 1.64
CA ARG A 88 5.68 -13.88 1.26
C ARG A 88 7.01 -13.64 1.96
N LEU A 89 7.37 -12.38 2.18
CA LEU A 89 8.60 -11.98 2.85
C LEU A 89 8.47 -11.89 4.38
N GLY A 90 7.32 -12.24 4.96
CA GLY A 90 7.07 -12.27 6.39
C GLY A 90 6.70 -10.91 7.02
N TYR A 91 6.35 -9.92 6.20
CA TYR A 91 5.99 -8.58 6.66
C TYR A 91 4.47 -8.42 6.80
N LYS A 92 4.04 -7.68 7.84
CA LYS A 92 2.64 -7.35 8.09
C LYS A 92 2.03 -6.50 6.97
N SER A 93 2.83 -5.59 6.40
CA SER A 93 2.39 -4.75 5.29
C SER A 93 3.56 -4.36 4.37
N TRP A 94 3.22 -3.94 3.16
CA TRP A 94 4.18 -3.37 2.21
C TRP A 94 4.91 -2.17 2.79
N ASN A 95 4.19 -1.30 3.52
CA ASN A 95 4.78 -0.11 4.11
C ASN A 95 5.79 -0.47 5.20
N ASP A 96 5.52 -1.49 6.02
CA ASP A 96 6.46 -1.97 7.04
C ASP A 96 7.73 -2.51 6.37
N MET A 97 7.56 -3.36 5.34
CA MET A 97 8.67 -3.88 4.54
C MET A 97 9.54 -2.76 3.95
N VAL A 98 8.94 -1.78 3.29
CA VAL A 98 9.68 -0.67 2.67
C VAL A 98 10.36 0.22 3.71
N THR A 99 9.80 0.33 4.93
CA THR A 99 10.43 1.07 6.03
C THR A 99 11.71 0.36 6.48
N GLU A 100 11.61 -0.92 6.79
CA GLU A 100 12.77 -1.72 7.23
C GLU A 100 13.87 -1.76 6.16
N LEU A 101 13.50 -1.86 4.88
CA LEU A 101 14.44 -1.82 3.76
C LEU A 101 15.26 -0.52 3.73
N ARG A 102 14.64 0.61 4.09
CA ARG A 102 15.31 1.92 4.12
C ARG A 102 16.16 2.09 5.36
N GLU A 103 15.70 1.60 6.51
CA GLU A 103 16.45 1.62 7.76
C GLU A 103 17.73 0.77 7.68
N LYS A 104 17.69 -0.37 6.99
CA LYS A 104 18.87 -1.22 6.77
C LYS A 104 19.86 -0.67 5.75
N ALA A 105 19.43 0.28 4.92
CA ALA A 105 20.26 0.90 3.89
C ALA A 105 20.86 2.26 4.31
N ALA A 106 20.42 2.79 5.46
CA ALA A 106 20.93 4.00 6.09
C ALA A 106 22.09 3.66 7.04
#